data_AF-A0A2N2LK58-F1
#
_entry.id   AF-A0A2N2LK58-F1
#
_cell.length_a   1.000
_cell.length_b   1.000
_cell.length_c   1.000
_cell.angle_alpha   90.00
_cell.angle_beta   90.00
_cell.angle_gamma   90.00
#
_symmetry.space_group_name_H-M   'P 1'
#
loop_
_entity.id
_entity.type
_entity.pdbx_description
1 polymer ?
#
loop_
_entity_poly.entity_id
_entity_poly.type
_entity_poly.pdbx_seq_one_letter_code
_entity_poly.pdbx_strand_id
1 'polypeptide(L)'
;GPLGLVCANESPKTFTYSLTAGPYQVCGDYQKVNTASFVTNDTQTSGFSIVTTDINVPCEPPPPPDACTLTPGYWKTHSTYGPASYDPIWANIGEDTPFFQSGQSYYQVLWTNPSGGNAYYILAHAYIAAVLNESAEADAPDAQMAFALAFFQLHTPTERLSRADRQAAIAAAGILDNFNNGLLGFPHCD
;
A
#
# COMPACT_ATOMS: atom_id res chain seq x y z
N GLY A 1 9.31 4.83 -35.70
CA GLY A 1 9.75 4.27 -36.99
C GLY A 1 9.17 5.10 -38.13
N PRO A 2 9.60 4.91 -39.39
CA PRO A 2 9.06 5.64 -40.52
C PRO A 2 7.55 5.35 -40.68
N LEU A 3 6.73 6.40 -40.78
CA LEU A 3 5.28 6.28 -40.95
C LEU A 3 4.88 6.00 -42.41
N GLY A 4 5.76 6.31 -43.36
CA GLY A 4 5.58 6.02 -44.79
C GLY A 4 5.89 7.22 -45.68
N LEU A 5 5.57 7.08 -46.97
CA LEU A 5 5.67 8.13 -47.98
C LEU A 5 4.26 8.71 -48.27
N VAL A 6 4.21 10.01 -48.56
CA VAL A 6 2.99 10.73 -48.95
C VAL A 6 3.23 11.37 -50.31
N CYS A 7 2.45 11.00 -51.31
CA CYS A 7 2.49 11.67 -52.61
C CYS A 7 1.77 13.02 -52.54
N ALA A 8 2.14 13.99 -53.40
CA ALA A 8 1.58 15.35 -53.34
C ALA A 8 0.04 15.37 -53.47
N ASN A 9 -0.54 14.49 -54.27
CA ASN A 9 -1.99 14.35 -54.45
C ASN A 9 -2.70 13.63 -53.29
N GLU A 10 -1.96 13.05 -52.35
CA GLU A 10 -2.48 12.41 -51.14
C GLU A 10 -2.48 13.37 -49.92
N SER A 11 -1.97 14.58 -50.09
CA SER A 11 -1.90 15.58 -49.02
C SER A 11 -3.22 16.33 -48.85
N PRO A 12 -3.71 16.55 -47.61
CA PRO A 12 -3.13 16.12 -46.33
C PRO A 12 -3.42 14.64 -46.01
N LYS A 13 -2.42 13.92 -45.47
CA LYS A 13 -2.55 12.53 -45.01
C LYS A 13 -2.39 12.44 -43.50
N THR A 14 -3.26 11.69 -42.84
CA THR A 14 -3.20 11.46 -41.38
C THR A 14 -2.59 10.09 -41.09
N PHE A 15 -1.64 10.05 -40.16
CA PHE A 15 -1.08 8.82 -39.61
C PHE A 15 -1.52 8.67 -38.16
N THR A 16 -2.03 7.50 -37.80
CA THR A 16 -2.46 7.17 -36.43
C THR A 16 -1.55 6.11 -35.85
N TYR A 17 -1.09 6.32 -34.62
CA TYR A 17 -0.32 5.34 -33.86
C TYR A 17 -0.54 5.60 -32.37
N SER A 18 -0.20 4.61 -31.54
CA SER A 18 -0.37 4.70 -30.08
C SER A 18 1.00 4.76 -29.40
N LEU A 19 1.09 5.55 -28.34
CA LEU A 19 2.22 5.56 -27.40
C LEU A 19 1.75 4.98 -26.07
N THR A 20 2.45 3.97 -25.57
CA THR A 20 2.16 3.44 -24.23
C THR A 20 2.71 4.38 -23.16
N ALA A 21 1.81 4.87 -22.31
CA ALA A 21 2.15 5.58 -21.08
C ALA A 21 2.17 4.56 -19.92
N GLY A 22 3.36 4.29 -19.39
CA GLY A 22 3.55 3.35 -18.29
C GLY A 22 3.56 1.86 -18.67
N PRO A 23 3.61 0.95 -17.67
CA PRO A 23 3.62 1.25 -16.23
C PRO A 23 4.88 2.00 -15.79
N TYR A 24 4.74 2.91 -14.83
CA TYR A 24 5.85 3.63 -14.22
C TYR A 24 6.19 2.96 -12.89
N GLN A 25 7.47 2.63 -12.68
CA GLN A 25 7.93 1.96 -11.45
C GLN A 25 8.21 2.93 -10.31
N VAL A 26 8.33 4.22 -10.63
CA VAL A 26 8.60 5.30 -9.68
C VAL A 26 7.54 6.36 -9.91
N CYS A 27 7.10 7.00 -8.83
CA CYS A 27 6.24 8.17 -8.94
C CYS A 27 7.05 9.38 -9.43
N GLY A 28 6.36 10.40 -9.91
CA GLY A 28 6.95 11.64 -10.39
C GLY A 28 6.38 12.08 -11.73
N ASP A 29 6.95 13.16 -12.24
CA ASP A 29 6.55 13.74 -13.51
C ASP A 29 7.36 13.14 -14.66
N TYR A 30 6.64 12.70 -15.69
CA TYR A 30 7.19 12.13 -16.90
C TYR A 30 6.70 12.89 -18.12
N GLN A 31 7.48 12.84 -19.20
CA GLN A 31 7.08 13.39 -20.48
C GLN A 31 7.08 12.30 -21.55
N LYS A 32 6.02 12.27 -22.35
CA LYS A 32 5.99 11.54 -23.61
C LYS A 32 6.05 12.54 -24.75
N VAL A 33 7.11 12.44 -25.53
CA VAL A 33 7.36 13.32 -26.67
C VAL A 33 6.97 12.59 -27.95
N ASN A 34 6.05 13.17 -28.70
CA ASN A 34 5.77 12.81 -30.07
C ASN A 34 6.46 13.83 -30.99
N THR A 35 7.34 13.34 -31.87
CA THR A 35 7.91 14.13 -32.95
C THR A 35 7.47 13.56 -34.30
N ALA A 36 6.74 14.35 -35.08
CA ALA A 36 6.47 14.08 -36.47
C ALA A 36 7.46 14.88 -37.34
N SER A 37 8.15 14.24 -38.27
CA SER A 37 9.08 14.90 -39.19
C SER A 37 8.91 14.41 -40.62
N PHE A 38 9.30 15.23 -41.58
CA PHE A 38 9.32 14.88 -43.00
C PHE A 38 10.58 15.40 -43.68
N VAL A 39 10.91 14.78 -44.82
CA VAL A 39 11.86 15.27 -45.81
C VAL A 39 11.22 15.07 -47.19
N THR A 40 11.22 16.08 -48.04
CA THR A 40 10.70 15.99 -49.42
C THR A 40 11.76 15.46 -50.37
N ASN A 41 11.43 14.54 -51.27
CA ASN A 41 12.42 13.92 -52.15
C ASN A 41 12.97 14.83 -53.27
N ASP A 42 12.24 15.88 -53.64
CA ASP A 42 12.56 16.76 -54.77
C ASP A 42 13.43 17.95 -54.36
N THR A 43 13.06 18.63 -53.27
CA THR A 43 13.73 19.84 -52.78
C THR A 43 14.60 19.58 -51.57
N GLN A 44 14.55 18.36 -51.01
CA GLN A 44 15.23 17.98 -49.76
C GLN A 44 14.83 18.86 -48.57
N THR A 45 13.70 19.58 -48.67
CA THR A 45 13.15 20.38 -47.59
C THR A 45 12.70 19.45 -46.45
N SER A 46 13.06 19.82 -45.22
CA SER A 46 12.65 19.10 -44.03
C SER A 46 11.85 19.98 -43.09
N GLY A 47 11.06 19.34 -42.25
CA GLY A 47 10.30 20.00 -41.20
C GLY A 47 9.93 19.00 -40.12
N PHE A 48 9.62 19.52 -38.95
CA PHE A 48 9.13 18.71 -37.85
C PHE A 48 8.14 19.48 -37.00
N SER A 49 7.30 18.74 -36.28
CA SER A 49 6.41 19.25 -35.25
C SER A 49 6.51 18.33 -34.04
N ILE A 50 6.47 18.93 -32.86
CA ILE A 50 6.58 18.21 -31.59
C ILE A 50 5.31 18.46 -30.78
N VAL A 51 4.78 17.39 -30.20
CA VAL A 51 3.75 17.44 -29.16
C VAL A 51 4.28 16.70 -27.95
N THR A 52 4.33 17.40 -26.81
CA THR A 52 4.70 16.80 -25.52
C THR A 52 3.44 16.59 -24.70
N THR A 53 3.31 15.41 -24.11
CA THR A 53 2.27 15.08 -23.14
C THR A 53 2.93 14.85 -21.78
N ASP A 54 2.57 15.68 -20.81
CA ASP A 54 2.99 15.52 -19.42
C ASP A 54 2.16 14.44 -18.74
N ILE A 55 2.81 13.61 -17.96
CA ILE A 55 2.21 12.51 -17.21
C ILE A 55 2.68 12.65 -15.77
N ASN A 56 1.75 12.96 -14.88
CA ASN A 56 2.00 12.94 -13.45
C ASN A 56 1.65 11.55 -12.90
N VAL A 57 2.63 10.89 -12.29
CA VAL A 57 2.42 9.71 -11.46
C VAL A 57 2.51 10.17 -10.01
N PRO A 58 1.40 10.25 -9.26
CA PRO A 58 1.42 10.83 -7.93
C PRO A 58 2.34 10.04 -6.99
N CYS A 59 3.17 10.75 -6.23
CA CYS A 59 3.89 10.18 -5.11
C CYS A 59 3.00 10.15 -3.87
N GLU A 60 3.23 9.16 -3.02
CA GLU A 60 2.70 9.18 -1.66
C GLU A 60 3.34 10.35 -0.90
N PRO A 61 2.55 11.21 -0.24
CA PRO A 61 3.11 12.29 0.57
C PRO A 61 3.91 11.69 1.74
N PRO A 62 4.97 12.36 2.22
CA PRO A 62 5.63 11.92 3.44
C PRO A 62 4.63 11.92 4.62
N PRO A 63 4.84 11.08 5.64
CA PRO A 63 4.06 11.10 6.87
C PRO A 63 3.95 12.53 7.43
N PRO A 64 2.83 12.88 8.10
CA PRO A 64 2.80 14.04 8.97
C PRO A 64 4.02 14.03 9.92
N PRO A 65 4.62 15.19 10.27
CA PRO A 65 5.83 15.23 11.12
C PRO A 65 5.67 14.55 12.47
N ASP A 66 4.44 14.48 12.97
CA ASP A 66 4.07 13.86 14.26
C ASP A 66 3.51 12.44 14.09
N ALA A 67 3.34 11.96 12.85
CA ALA A 67 2.86 10.60 12.59
C ALA A 67 4.02 9.62 12.81
N CYS A 68 3.87 8.79 13.84
CA CYS A 68 4.79 7.73 14.18
C CYS A 68 4.01 6.45 14.54
N THR A 69 4.65 5.30 14.47
CA THR A 69 4.01 4.01 14.79
C THR A 69 4.34 3.56 16.20
N LEU A 70 3.41 2.82 16.79
CA LEU A 70 3.49 2.24 18.13
C LEU A 70 3.36 0.72 18.06
N THR A 71 4.06 0.03 18.96
CA THR A 71 4.11 -1.44 18.97
C THR A 71 2.80 -2.04 19.51
N PRO A 72 2.51 -3.34 19.23
CA PRO A 72 1.42 -4.05 19.90
C PRO A 72 1.51 -4.01 21.43
N GLY A 73 2.73 -3.95 21.99
CA GLY A 73 2.96 -3.83 23.43
C GLY A 73 2.50 -2.49 24.00
N TYR A 74 2.71 -1.38 23.27
CA TYR A 74 2.21 -0.07 23.66
C TYR A 74 0.69 -0.06 23.71
N TRP A 75 0.03 -0.46 22.61
CA TRP A 75 -1.43 -0.45 22.49
C TRP A 75 -2.10 -1.31 23.57
N LYS A 76 -1.47 -2.43 23.91
CA LYS A 76 -1.90 -3.33 24.98
C LYS A 76 -1.94 -2.63 26.35
N THR A 77 -0.97 -1.78 26.68
CA THR A 77 -0.87 -1.12 28.00
C THR A 77 -1.58 0.23 28.08
N HIS A 78 -1.81 0.90 26.95
CA HIS A 78 -2.47 2.22 26.86
C HIS A 78 -3.96 2.12 26.52
N SER A 79 -4.62 1.08 27.02
CA SER A 79 -6.08 0.88 26.93
C SER A 79 -6.76 1.21 28.25
N THR A 80 -8.10 1.27 28.28
CA THR A 80 -8.87 1.46 29.52
C THR A 80 -8.56 0.42 30.61
N TYR A 81 -8.07 -0.76 30.21
CA TYR A 81 -7.77 -1.88 31.09
C TYR A 81 -6.28 -1.99 31.45
N GLY A 82 -5.43 -1.22 30.79
CA GLY A 82 -3.99 -1.27 30.95
C GLY A 82 -3.49 -0.44 32.13
N PRO A 83 -2.22 -0.63 32.53
CA PRO A 83 -1.62 0.10 33.63
C PRO A 83 -1.08 1.49 33.25
N ALA A 84 -0.95 1.79 31.95
CA ALA A 84 -0.46 3.08 31.47
C ALA A 84 -1.61 4.06 31.25
N SER A 85 -1.27 5.32 30.95
CA SER A 85 -2.27 6.32 30.57
C SER A 85 -3.05 5.85 29.33
N TYR A 86 -4.36 6.07 29.34
CA TYR A 86 -5.21 5.72 28.22
C TYR A 86 -4.85 6.54 26.97
N ASP A 87 -4.69 5.86 25.83
CA ASP A 87 -4.57 6.51 24.53
C ASP A 87 -5.95 6.62 23.87
N PRO A 88 -6.44 7.83 23.54
CA PRO A 88 -7.76 8.04 22.98
C PRO A 88 -7.96 7.43 21.59
N ILE A 89 -6.91 7.04 20.87
CA ILE A 89 -7.02 6.38 19.57
C ILE A 89 -7.81 5.07 19.67
N TRP A 90 -7.74 4.39 20.82
CA TRP A 90 -8.57 3.22 21.07
C TRP A 90 -10.07 3.47 20.86
N ALA A 91 -10.56 4.68 21.15
CA ALA A 91 -11.97 5.03 20.98
C ALA A 91 -12.46 4.97 19.53
N ASN A 92 -11.55 5.02 18.54
CA ASN A 92 -11.89 4.91 17.12
C ASN A 92 -12.34 3.50 16.72
N ILE A 93 -11.88 2.48 17.44
CA ILE A 93 -12.22 1.06 17.19
C ILE A 93 -13.08 0.50 18.33
N GLY A 94 -12.79 0.88 19.56
CA GLY A 94 -13.33 0.32 20.80
C GLY A 94 -12.58 -0.95 21.23
N GLU A 95 -12.02 -0.92 22.44
CA GLU A 95 -11.27 -2.05 23.04
C GLU A 95 -12.09 -3.35 23.11
N ASP A 96 -13.39 -3.22 23.35
CA ASP A 96 -14.35 -4.31 23.53
C ASP A 96 -15.00 -4.77 22.22
N THR A 97 -14.65 -4.14 21.09
CA THR A 97 -15.16 -4.54 19.78
C THR A 97 -14.76 -5.99 19.52
N PRO A 98 -15.70 -6.87 19.11
CA PRO A 98 -15.37 -8.26 18.78
C PRO A 98 -14.35 -8.35 17.64
N PHE A 99 -13.29 -9.11 17.87
CA PHE A 99 -12.26 -9.39 16.88
C PHE A 99 -12.65 -10.59 16.03
N PHE A 100 -13.36 -10.32 14.93
CA PHE A 100 -13.74 -11.31 13.91
C PHE A 100 -14.26 -12.63 14.51
N GLN A 101 -13.74 -13.77 14.06
CA GLN A 101 -14.16 -15.10 14.50
C GLN A 101 -13.40 -15.62 15.73
N SER A 102 -12.69 -14.76 16.47
CA SER A 102 -11.92 -15.21 17.65
C SER A 102 -12.78 -15.47 18.88
N GLY A 103 -13.98 -14.88 18.94
CA GLY A 103 -14.80 -14.84 20.15
C GLY A 103 -14.21 -13.95 21.26
N GLN A 104 -13.19 -13.16 20.95
CA GLN A 104 -12.51 -12.23 21.85
C GLN A 104 -12.66 -10.80 21.32
N SER A 105 -12.49 -9.81 22.19
CA SER A 105 -12.36 -8.42 21.74
C SER A 105 -10.95 -8.10 21.20
N TYR A 106 -10.79 -6.95 20.52
CA TYR A 106 -9.48 -6.46 20.09
C TYR A 106 -8.48 -6.41 21.26
N TYR A 107 -8.91 -5.88 22.41
CA TYR A 107 -8.08 -5.86 23.62
C TYR A 107 -7.71 -7.27 24.10
N GLN A 108 -8.69 -8.18 24.21
CA GLN A 108 -8.44 -9.54 24.68
C GLN A 108 -7.48 -10.31 23.78
N VAL A 109 -7.53 -10.07 22.46
CA VAL A 109 -6.60 -10.66 21.49
C VAL A 109 -5.17 -10.23 21.79
N LEU A 110 -4.89 -8.94 22.02
CA LEU A 110 -3.54 -8.46 22.39
C LEU A 110 -3.00 -9.06 23.71
N TRP A 111 -3.89 -9.50 24.59
CA TRP A 111 -3.53 -10.21 25.82
C TRP A 111 -3.38 -11.72 25.65
N THR A 112 -3.82 -12.28 24.55
CA THR A 112 -3.72 -13.71 24.28
C THR A 112 -2.36 -14.07 23.71
N ASN A 113 -1.54 -14.75 24.51
CA ASN A 113 -0.22 -15.19 24.07
C ASN A 113 -0.33 -16.15 22.85
N PRO A 114 0.39 -15.91 21.72
CA PRO A 114 0.41 -16.79 20.55
C PRO A 114 1.16 -18.11 20.79
N SER A 115 0.68 -18.89 21.77
CA SER A 115 1.28 -20.12 22.26
C SER A 115 1.48 -21.13 21.12
N GLY A 116 2.65 -21.79 21.12
CA GLY A 116 3.00 -22.77 20.08
C GLY A 116 3.18 -22.16 18.68
N GLY A 117 3.33 -20.83 18.57
CA GLY A 117 3.44 -20.16 17.28
C GLY A 117 2.12 -20.16 16.51
N ASN A 118 1.01 -19.91 17.22
CA ASN A 118 -0.32 -19.78 16.63
C ASN A 118 -0.34 -18.58 15.68
N ALA A 119 -0.36 -18.87 14.37
CA ALA A 119 -0.28 -17.85 13.33
C ALA A 119 -1.46 -16.88 13.33
N TYR A 120 -2.64 -17.30 13.81
CA TYR A 120 -3.80 -16.42 13.96
C TYR A 120 -3.47 -15.27 14.91
N TYR A 121 -3.01 -15.58 16.12
CA TYR A 121 -2.67 -14.56 17.12
C TYR A 121 -1.41 -13.76 16.78
N ILE A 122 -0.42 -14.38 16.12
CA ILE A 122 0.76 -13.66 15.61
C ILE A 122 0.33 -12.56 14.62
N LEU A 123 -0.49 -12.91 13.64
CA LEU A 123 -1.02 -11.92 12.70
C LEU A 123 -1.93 -10.92 13.41
N ALA A 124 -2.75 -11.36 14.35
CA ALA A 124 -3.73 -10.51 15.01
C ALA A 124 -3.06 -9.41 15.83
N HIS A 125 -1.97 -9.71 16.53
CA HIS A 125 -1.21 -8.70 17.27
C HIS A 125 -0.66 -7.62 16.35
N ALA A 126 -0.03 -8.02 15.25
CA ALA A 126 0.54 -7.09 14.28
C ALA A 126 -0.55 -6.27 13.56
N TYR A 127 -1.67 -6.90 13.21
CA TYR A 127 -2.80 -6.25 12.57
C TYR A 127 -3.49 -5.23 13.47
N ILE A 128 -3.79 -5.58 14.73
CA ILE A 128 -4.47 -4.65 15.65
C ILE A 128 -3.63 -3.39 15.87
N ALA A 129 -2.32 -3.54 16.07
CA ALA A 129 -1.42 -2.40 16.18
C ALA A 129 -1.38 -1.57 14.88
N ALA A 130 -1.41 -2.22 13.71
CA ALA A 130 -1.42 -1.51 12.43
C ALA A 130 -2.72 -0.71 12.23
N VAL A 131 -3.89 -1.25 12.58
CA VAL A 131 -5.18 -0.52 12.52
C VAL A 131 -5.17 0.69 13.46
N LEU A 132 -4.62 0.55 14.67
CA LEU A 132 -4.53 1.65 15.63
C LEU A 132 -3.54 2.73 15.15
N ASN A 133 -2.39 2.33 14.58
CA ASN A 133 -1.45 3.26 13.95
C ASN A 133 -2.07 3.98 12.73
N GLU A 134 -2.86 3.29 11.92
CA GLU A 134 -3.61 3.88 10.80
C GLU A 134 -4.65 4.90 11.28
N SER A 135 -5.31 4.59 12.40
CA SER A 135 -6.19 5.53 13.09
C SER A 135 -5.45 6.74 13.70
N ALA A 136 -4.10 6.67 13.77
CA ALA A 136 -3.18 7.71 14.21
C ALA A 136 -2.48 8.41 13.03
N GLU A 137 -3.03 8.31 11.81
CA GLU A 137 -2.50 8.90 10.58
C GLU A 137 -1.22 8.24 10.01
N ALA A 138 -0.86 7.03 10.46
CA ALA A 138 0.23 6.26 9.85
C ALA A 138 -0.26 5.35 8.71
N ASP A 139 0.37 5.41 7.54
CA ASP A 139 -0.05 4.66 6.35
C ASP A 139 0.41 3.20 6.43
N ALA A 140 -0.50 2.32 6.82
CA ALA A 140 -0.21 0.90 7.01
C ALA A 140 -0.10 0.16 5.66
N PRO A 141 0.71 -0.92 5.55
CA PRO A 141 0.84 -1.66 4.30
C PRO A 141 -0.48 -2.28 3.80
N ASP A 142 -1.12 -1.64 2.82
CA ASP A 142 -2.44 -1.98 2.25
C ASP A 142 -2.61 -3.47 1.92
N ALA A 143 -1.61 -4.06 1.25
CA ALA A 143 -1.69 -5.45 0.81
C ALA A 143 -1.79 -6.42 2.00
N GLN A 144 -1.08 -6.14 3.09
CA GLN A 144 -1.08 -6.97 4.29
C GLN A 144 -2.31 -6.70 5.15
N MET A 145 -2.78 -5.46 5.20
CA MET A 145 -4.05 -5.11 5.85
C MET A 145 -5.23 -5.80 5.17
N ALA A 146 -5.32 -5.75 3.84
CA ALA A 146 -6.34 -6.44 3.07
C ALA A 146 -6.27 -7.97 3.20
N PHE A 147 -5.06 -8.54 3.16
CA PHE A 147 -4.87 -9.97 3.42
C PHE A 147 -5.33 -10.36 4.83
N ALA A 148 -4.93 -9.61 5.85
CA ALA A 148 -5.28 -9.90 7.24
C ALA A 148 -6.80 -9.83 7.47
N LEU A 149 -7.46 -8.83 6.91
CA LEU A 149 -8.92 -8.71 6.96
C LEU A 149 -9.61 -9.95 6.38
N ALA A 150 -9.22 -10.37 5.17
CA ALA A 150 -9.76 -11.56 4.53
C ALA A 150 -9.44 -12.84 5.33
N PHE A 151 -8.23 -12.93 5.87
CA PHE A 151 -7.80 -14.05 6.71
C PHE A 151 -8.68 -14.17 7.96
N PHE A 152 -8.91 -13.09 8.70
CA PHE A 152 -9.69 -13.14 9.95
C PHE A 152 -11.19 -13.35 9.72
N GLN A 153 -11.71 -12.96 8.55
CA GLN A 153 -13.08 -13.28 8.16
C GLN A 153 -13.27 -14.77 7.88
N LEU A 154 -12.24 -15.47 7.40
CA LEU A 154 -12.32 -16.89 7.03
C LEU A 154 -11.94 -17.83 8.18
N HIS A 155 -10.97 -17.41 8.98
CA HIS A 155 -10.27 -18.30 9.90
C HIS A 155 -10.63 -18.09 11.37
N THR A 156 -10.46 -19.13 12.19
CA THR A 156 -10.66 -19.06 13.66
C THR A 156 -9.35 -19.39 14.39
N PRO A 157 -9.15 -18.92 15.64
CA PRO A 157 -7.90 -19.17 16.36
C PRO A 157 -7.68 -20.65 16.76
N THR A 158 -8.74 -21.45 16.76
CA THR A 158 -8.72 -22.86 17.20
C THR A 158 -8.67 -23.87 16.06
N GLU A 159 -8.94 -23.44 14.82
CA GLU A 159 -8.91 -24.37 13.71
C GLU A 159 -7.48 -24.74 13.30
N ARG A 160 -7.38 -25.83 12.54
CA ARG A 160 -6.11 -26.24 11.94
C ARG A 160 -5.94 -25.57 10.57
N LEU A 161 -5.14 -24.51 10.54
CA LEU A 161 -4.75 -23.85 9.29
C LEU A 161 -3.98 -24.79 8.36
N SER A 162 -4.15 -24.58 7.05
CA SER A 162 -3.27 -25.21 6.06
C SER A 162 -1.84 -24.69 6.21
N ARG A 163 -0.86 -25.44 5.68
CA ARG A 163 0.54 -24.99 5.68
C ARG A 163 0.71 -23.67 4.92
N ALA A 164 -0.04 -23.48 3.83
CA ALA A 164 0.01 -22.29 3.01
C ALA A 164 -0.54 -21.08 3.78
N ASP A 165 -1.73 -21.21 4.38
CA ASP A 165 -2.37 -20.11 5.12
C ASP A 165 -1.55 -19.71 6.35
N ARG A 166 -1.01 -20.71 7.07
CA ARG A 166 -0.11 -20.45 8.20
C ARG A 166 1.12 -19.65 7.77
N GLN A 167 1.74 -20.01 6.65
CA GLN A 167 2.92 -19.32 6.15
C GLN A 167 2.60 -17.90 5.67
N ALA A 168 1.48 -17.72 4.97
CA ALA A 168 1.01 -16.43 4.50
C ALA A 168 0.68 -15.50 5.69
N ALA A 169 0.00 -16.02 6.72
CA ALA A 169 -0.30 -15.27 7.94
C ALA A 169 0.97 -14.80 8.68
N ILE A 170 1.96 -15.68 8.84
CA ILE A 170 3.24 -15.31 9.49
C ILE A 170 4.01 -14.29 8.64
N ALA A 171 4.01 -14.43 7.32
CA ALA A 171 4.69 -13.49 6.44
C ALA A 171 4.04 -12.10 6.48
N ALA A 172 2.71 -12.02 6.41
CA ALA A 172 1.98 -10.76 6.56
C ALA A 172 2.22 -10.15 7.95
N ALA A 173 2.21 -10.97 9.00
CA ALA A 173 2.47 -10.50 10.36
C ALA A 173 3.86 -9.86 10.50
N GLY A 174 4.89 -10.45 9.89
CA GLY A 174 6.25 -9.89 9.94
C GLY A 174 6.37 -8.53 9.25
N ILE A 175 5.63 -8.31 8.16
CA ILE A 175 5.62 -7.02 7.46
C ILE A 175 4.89 -5.97 8.30
N LEU A 176 3.72 -6.31 8.85
CA LEU A 176 2.96 -5.39 9.73
C LEU A 176 3.74 -5.10 11.01
N ASP A 177 4.45 -6.08 11.57
CA ASP A 177 5.30 -5.88 12.74
C ASP A 177 6.45 -4.91 12.43
N ASN A 178 7.12 -5.05 11.27
CA ASN A 178 8.11 -4.07 10.83
C ASN A 178 7.53 -2.65 10.71
N PHE A 179 6.32 -2.50 10.18
CA PHE A 179 5.62 -1.21 10.15
C PHE A 179 5.39 -0.65 11.57
N ASN A 180 4.84 -1.46 12.47
CA ASN A 180 4.54 -1.05 13.85
C ASN A 180 5.78 -0.69 14.68
N ASN A 181 6.96 -1.19 14.29
CA ASN A 181 8.25 -0.86 14.89
C ASN A 181 9.00 0.26 14.14
N GLY A 182 8.32 0.96 13.22
CA GLY A 182 8.86 2.11 12.50
C GLY A 182 9.92 1.78 11.45
N LEU A 183 9.90 0.56 10.89
CA LEU A 183 10.90 0.07 9.95
C LEU A 183 10.48 0.17 8.47
N LEU A 184 9.27 0.68 8.19
CA LEU A 184 8.68 0.75 6.84
C LEU A 184 8.23 2.17 6.43
N GLY A 185 9.02 3.20 6.77
CA GLY A 185 8.83 4.57 6.27
C GLY A 185 8.16 5.54 7.25
N PHE A 186 7.50 5.03 8.28
CA PHE A 186 7.06 5.80 9.44
C PHE A 186 8.05 5.64 10.58
N PRO A 187 8.46 6.70 11.29
CA PRO A 187 9.30 6.56 12.48
C PRO A 187 8.54 5.89 13.63
N HIS A 188 9.27 5.31 14.57
CA HIS A 188 8.69 4.85 15.83
C HIS A 188 8.52 6.02 16.80
N CYS A 189 7.46 6.05 17.60
CA CYS A 189 7.32 7.03 18.68
C CYS A 189 8.24 6.68 19.86
N ASP A 190 8.76 7.69 20.56
CA ASP A 190 9.59 7.55 21.77
C ASP A 190 8.77 7.51 23.08
#